data_AF-A0A920UTD4-F1
#
_entry.id   AF-A0A920UTD4-F1
#
_cell.length_a   1.000
_cell.length_b   1.000
_cell.length_c   1.000
_cell.angle_alpha   90.00
_cell.angle_beta   90.00
_cell.angle_gamma   90.00
#
_symmetry.space_group_name_H-M   'P 1'
#
loop_
_entity.id
_entity.type
_entity.pdbx_description
1 polymer ?
#
loop_
_entity_poly.entity_id
_entity_poly.type
_entity_poly.pdbx_seq_one_letter_code
_entity_poly.pdbx_strand_id
1 'polypeptide(L)'
;MANSSFLKCAPEFIGDGATIVGYDGSVIRQGSNGWTCLAANPRNMPEAGWTTPHEAMPLCADEVSMAWVQAYVGGEMPNLSRDAYIWMAHGDMGEDNTQPFIFNEEDAAPGNWIESGPHIMLMPQDPSSLDLFPSDFNDGEPYVMWQGNEYAHLMIPIEGYFDDY
;
A
#
# COMPACT_ATOMS: atom_id res chain seq x y z
N MET A 1 7.52 6.93 19.62
CA MET A 1 8.13 8.06 18.89
C MET A 1 8.33 7.61 17.45
N ALA A 2 7.39 7.91 16.54
CA ALA A 2 7.63 7.68 15.12
C ALA A 2 8.63 8.75 14.65
N ASN A 3 9.88 8.33 14.45
CA ASN A 3 10.91 9.17 13.88
C ASN A 3 10.45 9.59 12.47
N SER A 4 10.50 10.87 12.14
CA SER A 4 9.96 11.42 10.88
C SER A 4 10.56 10.81 9.61
N SER A 5 11.60 9.96 9.73
CA SER A 5 12.19 9.16 8.67
C SER A 5 11.31 8.01 8.16
N PHE A 6 10.33 7.52 8.93
CA PHE A 6 9.45 6.41 8.52
C PHE A 6 8.43 6.78 7.44
N LEU A 7 8.32 8.05 7.06
CA LEU A 7 7.22 8.58 6.26
C LEU A 7 7.65 9.07 4.87
N LYS A 8 8.85 8.70 4.43
CA LYS A 8 9.31 8.89 3.03
C LYS A 8 8.72 7.83 2.10
N CYS A 9 7.41 7.57 2.23
CA CYS A 9 6.70 6.59 1.44
C CYS A 9 6.27 7.10 0.06
N ALA A 10 6.54 8.36 -0.27
CA ALA A 10 6.28 9.01 -1.56
C ALA A 10 7.44 9.94 -1.96
N PRO A 11 7.53 10.38 -3.22
CA PRO A 11 8.51 11.37 -3.65
C PRO A 11 8.51 12.63 -2.78
N GLU A 12 9.67 13.27 -2.59
CA GLU A 12 9.83 14.41 -1.67
C GLU A 12 8.82 15.54 -1.94
N PHE A 13 8.51 15.84 -3.21
CA PHE A 13 7.54 16.86 -3.58
C PHE A 13 6.09 16.54 -3.14
N ILE A 14 5.76 15.28 -2.87
CA ILE A 14 4.51 14.85 -2.22
C ILE A 14 4.70 14.80 -0.71
N GLY A 15 5.71 14.08 -0.23
CA GLY A 15 5.93 13.83 1.19
C GLY A 15 6.12 15.12 2.00
N ASP A 16 6.83 16.12 1.47
CA ASP A 16 7.10 17.38 2.15
C ASP A 16 5.82 18.18 2.42
N GLY A 17 4.85 18.11 1.50
CA GLY A 17 3.56 18.79 1.63
C GLY A 17 2.46 17.95 2.30
N ALA A 18 2.70 16.66 2.55
CA ALA A 18 1.68 15.74 3.05
C ALA A 18 1.35 15.97 4.54
N THR A 19 0.12 15.62 4.89
CA THR A 19 -0.29 15.42 6.28
C THR A 19 0.31 14.11 6.77
N ILE A 20 0.88 14.14 7.98
CA ILE A 20 1.43 12.96 8.62
C ILE A 20 0.52 12.55 9.76
N VAL A 21 0.08 11.30 9.71
CA VAL A 21 -0.74 10.68 10.75
C VAL A 21 0.11 9.65 11.51
N GLY A 22 0.06 9.74 12.83
CA GLY A 22 0.67 8.77 13.73
C GLY A 22 -0.14 7.49 13.80
N TYR A 23 0.48 6.43 14.34
CA TYR A 23 -0.17 5.13 14.53
C TYR A 23 -1.43 5.20 15.41
N ASP A 24 -1.52 6.20 16.29
CA ASP A 24 -2.66 6.45 17.18
C ASP A 24 -3.77 7.26 16.51
N GLY A 25 -3.65 7.55 15.21
CA GLY A 25 -4.56 8.38 14.44
C GLY A 25 -4.38 9.89 14.65
N SER A 26 -3.42 10.31 15.49
CA SER A 26 -3.15 11.73 15.70
C SER A 26 -2.44 12.35 14.49
N VAL A 27 -2.79 13.60 14.17
CA VAL A 27 -2.03 14.37 13.17
C VAL A 27 -0.73 14.85 13.81
N ILE A 28 0.40 14.29 13.37
CA ILE A 28 1.74 14.67 13.84
C ILE A 28 2.23 15.92 13.10
N ARG A 29 1.88 16.04 11.81
CA ARG A 29 2.18 17.22 10.99
C ARG A 29 1.02 17.50 10.04
N GLN A 30 0.50 18.71 10.07
CA GLN A 30 -0.50 19.15 9.11
C GLN A 30 0.15 19.40 7.74
N GLY A 31 -0.43 18.83 6.69
CA GLY A 31 -0.01 19.06 5.31
C GLY A 31 -0.76 20.20 4.63
N SER A 32 -0.36 20.48 3.39
CA SER A 32 -0.88 21.55 2.54
C SER A 32 -1.16 21.14 1.09
N ASN A 33 -0.94 19.88 0.71
CA ASN A 33 -1.06 19.41 -0.68
C ASN A 33 -2.15 18.35 -0.92
N GLY A 34 -2.95 18.03 0.10
CA GLY A 34 -4.04 17.05 0.01
C GLY A 34 -3.63 15.58 0.12
N TRP A 35 -2.33 15.29 0.32
CA TRP A 35 -1.84 13.93 0.57
C TRP A 35 -1.74 13.65 2.07
N THR A 36 -1.92 12.39 2.43
CA THR A 36 -1.78 11.86 3.79
C THR A 36 -0.83 10.68 3.75
N CYS A 37 0.20 10.70 4.59
CA CYS A 37 1.09 9.56 4.78
C CYS A 37 0.96 8.99 6.20
N LEU A 38 0.94 7.66 6.32
CA LEU A 38 0.78 6.93 7.57
C LEU A 38 1.39 5.53 7.48
N ALA A 39 1.72 4.92 8.62
CA ALA A 39 2.02 3.50 8.70
C ALA A 39 0.73 2.70 8.46
N ALA A 40 0.79 1.67 7.61
CA ALA A 40 -0.38 0.92 7.19
C ALA A 40 -0.23 -0.60 7.34
N ASN A 41 0.80 -1.08 8.05
CA ASN A 41 0.94 -2.51 8.33
C ASN A 41 -0.29 -3.02 9.12
N PRO A 42 -1.07 -3.97 8.57
CA PRO A 42 -2.29 -4.48 9.21
C PRO A 42 -2.01 -5.43 10.38
N ARG A 43 -0.74 -5.82 10.58
CA ARG A 43 -0.31 -6.71 11.67
C ARG A 43 -0.26 -5.97 13.00
N ASN A 44 -0.30 -6.74 14.10
CA ASN A 44 -0.21 -6.18 15.44
C ASN A 44 1.09 -5.39 15.63
N MET A 45 0.95 -4.10 15.95
CA MET A 45 2.10 -3.24 16.20
C MET A 45 2.91 -3.76 17.41
N PRO A 46 4.23 -3.90 17.29
CA PRO A 46 5.09 -4.22 18.43
C PRO A 46 5.02 -3.14 19.52
N GLU A 47 5.27 -3.51 20.79
CA GLU A 47 5.28 -2.56 21.92
C GLU A 47 6.28 -1.40 21.72
N ALA A 48 7.42 -1.70 21.10
CA ALA A 48 8.44 -0.71 20.75
C ALA A 48 8.12 0.13 19.50
N GLY A 49 7.03 -0.20 18.79
CA GLY A 49 6.74 0.28 17.43
C GLY A 49 7.51 -0.49 16.36
N TRP A 50 7.28 -0.13 15.09
CA TRP A 50 8.03 -0.66 13.95
C TRP A 50 9.48 -0.19 13.98
N THR A 51 10.40 -1.09 13.67
CA THR A 51 11.85 -0.86 13.72
C THR A 51 12.35 -0.26 12.41
N THR A 52 11.76 -0.67 11.28
CA THR A 52 12.12 -0.19 9.94
C THR A 52 10.93 0.44 9.23
N PRO A 53 11.16 1.30 8.22
CA PRO A 53 10.09 1.76 7.35
C PRO A 53 9.39 0.60 6.62
N HIS A 54 10.12 -0.44 6.19
CA HIS A 54 9.53 -1.61 5.53
C HIS A 54 8.53 -2.33 6.46
N GLU A 55 8.91 -2.56 7.71
CA GLU A 55 8.02 -3.10 8.74
C GLU A 55 6.78 -2.23 9.00
N ALA A 56 6.88 -0.91 8.84
CA ALA A 56 5.74 -0.03 9.02
C ALA A 56 4.75 -0.03 7.85
N MET A 57 5.15 -0.57 6.69
CA MET A 57 4.42 -0.57 5.42
C MET A 57 3.76 0.79 5.14
N PRO A 58 4.51 1.92 5.19
CA PRO A 58 3.93 3.24 5.12
C PRO A 58 3.40 3.50 3.72
N LEU A 59 2.19 4.03 3.67
CA LEU A 59 1.56 4.48 2.44
C LEU A 59 1.44 5.99 2.42
N CYS A 60 1.45 6.59 1.23
CA CYS A 60 0.97 7.95 1.03
C CYS A 60 -0.12 7.99 -0.04
N ALA A 61 -1.23 8.64 0.29
CA ALA A 61 -2.47 8.63 -0.47
C ALA A 61 -3.12 10.02 -0.49
N ASP A 62 -3.71 10.39 -1.61
CA ASP A 62 -4.64 11.52 -1.67
C ASP A 62 -6.03 11.14 -1.12
N GLU A 63 -6.97 12.09 -1.12
CA GLU A 63 -8.34 11.87 -0.63
C GLU A 63 -9.07 10.70 -1.31
N VAL A 64 -8.92 10.51 -2.62
CA VAL A 64 -9.59 9.42 -3.35
C VAL A 64 -8.92 8.09 -3.03
N SER A 65 -7.60 8.06 -2.98
CA SER A 65 -6.83 6.89 -2.57
C SER A 65 -7.16 6.46 -1.14
N MET A 66 -7.31 7.42 -0.21
CA MET A 66 -7.69 7.13 1.18
C MET A 66 -9.09 6.56 1.29
N ALA A 67 -10.01 6.90 0.37
CA ALA A 67 -11.33 6.27 0.34
C ALA A 67 -11.24 4.76 0.04
N TRP A 68 -10.32 4.34 -0.84
CA TRP A 68 -10.04 2.93 -1.07
C TRP A 68 -9.45 2.25 0.18
N VAL A 69 -8.46 2.89 0.82
CA VAL A 69 -7.83 2.36 2.06
C VAL A 69 -8.88 2.16 3.16
N GLN A 70 -9.77 3.13 3.36
CA GLN A 70 -10.82 3.06 4.37
C GLN A 70 -11.83 1.94 4.05
N ALA A 71 -12.22 1.78 2.79
CA ALA A 71 -13.11 0.72 2.36
C ALA A 71 -12.48 -0.66 2.60
N TYR A 72 -11.22 -0.86 2.20
CA TYR A 72 -10.47 -2.09 2.45
C TYR A 72 -10.39 -2.43 3.95
N VAL A 73 -9.99 -1.46 4.79
CA VAL A 73 -9.91 -1.65 6.25
C VAL A 73 -11.30 -1.94 6.87
N GLY A 74 -12.35 -1.35 6.32
CA GLY A 74 -13.73 -1.57 6.75
C GLY A 74 -14.36 -2.88 6.24
N GLY A 75 -13.74 -3.57 5.29
CA GLY A 75 -14.37 -4.67 4.55
C GLY A 75 -15.58 -4.23 3.73
N GLU A 76 -15.53 -3.00 3.21
CA GLU A 76 -16.58 -2.38 2.40
C GLU A 76 -16.14 -2.25 0.94
N MET A 77 -17.10 -2.26 0.00
CA MET A 77 -16.80 -2.02 -1.41
C MET A 77 -16.23 -0.62 -1.64
N PRO A 78 -15.05 -0.48 -2.28
CA PRO A 78 -14.52 0.82 -2.67
C PRO A 78 -15.45 1.55 -3.64
N ASN A 79 -15.67 2.84 -3.40
CA ASN A 79 -16.44 3.71 -4.29
C ASN A 79 -15.62 4.95 -4.64
N LEU A 80 -14.92 4.89 -5.76
CA LEU A 80 -13.95 5.91 -6.14
C LEU A 80 -14.52 6.85 -7.22
N SER A 81 -14.15 8.13 -7.15
CA SER A 81 -14.55 9.13 -8.15
C SER A 81 -13.69 9.12 -9.42
N ARG A 82 -12.53 8.45 -9.35
CA ARG A 82 -11.54 8.23 -10.42
C ARG A 82 -10.58 7.12 -10.00
N ASP A 83 -9.71 6.69 -10.91
CA ASP A 83 -8.55 5.90 -10.55
C ASP A 83 -7.69 6.63 -9.52
N ALA A 84 -7.22 5.88 -8.54
CA ALA A 84 -6.49 6.38 -7.40
C ALA A 84 -5.09 5.78 -7.36
N TYR A 85 -4.15 6.48 -6.73
CA TYR A 85 -2.74 6.08 -6.68
C TYR A 85 -2.22 6.14 -5.23
N ILE A 86 -1.59 5.07 -4.78
CA ILE A 86 -0.96 4.98 -3.47
C ILE A 86 0.52 4.74 -3.67
N TRP A 87 1.35 5.52 -2.98
CA TRP A 87 2.78 5.28 -2.91
C TRP A 87 3.12 4.39 -1.72
N MET A 88 3.86 3.32 -1.96
CA MET A 88 4.46 2.46 -0.94
C MET A 88 5.95 2.32 -1.23
N ALA A 89 6.69 3.43 -1.14
CA ALA A 89 8.12 3.47 -1.47
C ALA A 89 9.01 2.66 -0.51
N HIS A 90 8.43 2.05 0.53
CA HIS A 90 9.10 1.13 1.43
C HIS A 90 8.59 -0.30 1.31
N GLY A 91 7.73 -0.62 0.34
CA GLY A 91 7.21 -1.98 0.16
C GLY A 91 6.24 -2.44 1.24
N ASP A 92 6.00 -3.74 1.27
CA ASP A 92 5.16 -4.44 2.24
C ASP A 92 5.85 -5.67 2.83
N MET A 93 5.32 -6.17 3.96
CA MET A 93 5.86 -7.33 4.68
C MET A 93 5.26 -8.67 4.21
N GLY A 94 4.74 -8.75 2.99
CA GLY A 94 4.15 -9.97 2.46
C GLY A 94 2.63 -9.99 2.43
N GLU A 95 2.06 -10.34 1.28
CA GLU A 95 0.63 -10.53 1.03
C GLU A 95 0.38 -11.75 0.13
N ASP A 96 -0.81 -12.35 0.21
CA ASP A 96 -1.26 -13.28 -0.83
C ASP A 96 -1.70 -12.50 -2.08
N ASN A 97 -1.13 -12.83 -3.23
CA ASN A 97 -1.41 -12.13 -4.48
C ASN A 97 -2.82 -12.42 -5.03
N THR A 98 -3.50 -13.47 -4.57
CA THR A 98 -4.78 -13.94 -5.12
C THR A 98 -5.99 -13.55 -4.28
N GLN A 99 -5.83 -13.37 -2.96
CA GLN A 99 -6.92 -13.08 -2.03
C GLN A 99 -6.53 -11.98 -1.02
N PRO A 100 -7.44 -11.03 -0.73
CA PRO A 100 -7.21 -10.03 0.30
C PRO A 100 -7.25 -10.65 1.71
N PHE A 101 -6.71 -9.92 2.69
CA PHE A 101 -6.76 -10.23 4.13
C PHE A 101 -5.97 -11.48 4.56
N ILE A 102 -4.97 -11.89 3.77
CA ILE A 102 -4.04 -12.98 4.10
C ILE A 102 -2.65 -12.39 4.36
N PHE A 103 -2.31 -12.29 5.65
CA PHE A 103 -1.10 -11.60 6.13
C PHE A 103 0.01 -12.54 6.64
N ASN A 104 -0.14 -13.86 6.45
CA ASN A 104 0.89 -14.85 6.79
C ASN A 104 1.13 -15.78 5.60
N GLU A 105 2.40 -16.09 5.33
CA GLU A 105 2.81 -16.97 4.23
C GLU A 105 2.18 -18.36 4.31
N GLU A 106 2.00 -18.89 5.54
CA GLU A 106 1.43 -20.21 5.75
C GLU A 106 -0.04 -20.34 5.30
N ASP A 107 -0.76 -19.21 5.23
CA ASP A 107 -2.16 -19.14 4.82
C ASP A 107 -2.31 -18.81 3.33
N ALA A 108 -1.22 -18.44 2.65
CA ALA A 108 -1.22 -18.04 1.25
C ALA A 108 -1.39 -19.23 0.29
N ALA A 109 -1.96 -18.95 -0.88
CA ALA A 109 -2.02 -19.87 -1.99
C ALA A 109 -0.58 -20.25 -2.42
N PRO A 110 -0.29 -21.54 -2.70
CA PRO A 110 1.06 -21.97 -3.04
C PRO A 110 1.66 -21.16 -4.18
N GLY A 111 2.84 -20.56 -3.94
CA GLY A 111 3.55 -19.74 -4.92
C GLY A 111 3.00 -18.33 -5.14
N ASN A 112 2.05 -17.88 -4.32
CA ASN A 112 1.43 -16.55 -4.45
C ASN A 112 1.75 -15.61 -3.29
N TRP A 113 2.61 -16.01 -2.35
CA TRP A 113 3.14 -15.12 -1.34
C TRP A 113 4.16 -14.18 -1.95
N ILE A 114 4.00 -12.88 -1.73
CA ILE A 114 4.96 -11.86 -2.16
C ILE A 114 5.17 -10.83 -1.06
N GLU A 115 6.40 -10.75 -0.57
CA GLU A 115 6.94 -9.59 0.16
C GLU A 115 7.49 -8.61 -0.87
N SER A 116 6.82 -7.48 -1.04
CA SER A 116 7.08 -6.58 -2.15
C SER A 116 7.98 -5.40 -1.76
N GLY A 117 8.81 -4.96 -2.71
CA GLY A 117 9.63 -3.75 -2.55
C GLY A 117 8.90 -2.46 -2.87
N PRO A 118 9.64 -1.36 -3.06
CA PRO A 118 9.08 -0.07 -3.43
C PRO A 118 8.18 -0.17 -4.66
N HIS A 119 6.93 0.27 -4.53
CA HIS A 119 5.95 0.25 -5.61
C HIS A 119 4.91 1.38 -5.51
N ILE A 120 4.14 1.52 -6.58
CA ILE A 120 2.92 2.32 -6.63
C ILE A 120 1.76 1.35 -6.81
N MET A 121 0.66 1.56 -6.09
CA MET A 121 -0.59 0.88 -6.39
C MET A 121 -1.49 1.82 -7.19
N LEU A 122 -2.10 1.30 -8.27
CA LEU A 122 -3.23 1.94 -8.93
C LEU A 122 -4.51 1.19 -8.53
N MET A 123 -5.41 1.90 -7.88
CA MET A 123 -6.73 1.39 -7.52
C MET A 123 -7.70 1.90 -8.57
N PRO A 124 -8.21 1.02 -9.44
CA PRO A 124 -9.06 1.43 -10.53
C PRO A 124 -10.42 1.88 -9.99
N GLN A 125 -11.04 2.86 -10.63
CA GLN A 125 -12.44 3.17 -10.38
C GLN A 125 -13.36 1.98 -10.72
N ASP A 126 -13.00 1.26 -11.80
CA ASP A 126 -13.67 0.04 -12.25
C ASP A 126 -12.66 -1.11 -12.26
N PRO A 127 -12.73 -2.07 -11.32
CA PRO A 127 -11.83 -3.23 -11.26
C PRO A 127 -11.73 -4.03 -12.57
N SER A 128 -12.80 -4.06 -13.38
CA SER A 128 -12.78 -4.78 -14.67
C SER A 128 -11.82 -4.16 -15.70
N SER A 129 -11.39 -2.90 -15.49
CA SER A 129 -10.34 -2.27 -16.30
C SER A 129 -8.99 -3.00 -16.21
N LEU A 130 -8.79 -3.85 -15.21
CA LEU A 130 -7.57 -4.63 -15.00
C LEU A 130 -7.60 -6.04 -15.61
N ASP A 131 -8.71 -6.49 -16.21
CA ASP A 131 -8.92 -7.88 -16.64
C ASP A 131 -7.87 -8.41 -17.64
N LEU A 132 -7.20 -7.51 -18.38
CA LEU A 132 -6.20 -7.85 -19.39
C LEU A 132 -4.74 -7.72 -18.93
N PHE A 133 -4.52 -7.25 -17.69
CA PHE A 133 -3.18 -7.21 -17.10
C PHE A 133 -2.76 -8.60 -16.61
N PRO A 134 -1.45 -8.89 -16.58
CA PRO A 134 -0.94 -10.12 -15.98
C PRO A 134 -1.11 -10.08 -14.46
N SER A 135 -0.94 -11.23 -13.79
CA SER A 135 -0.94 -11.34 -12.32
C SER A 135 0.34 -12.00 -11.78
N ASP A 136 1.29 -12.37 -12.66
CA ASP A 136 2.58 -12.91 -12.23
C ASP A 136 3.51 -11.77 -11.82
N PHE A 137 3.80 -11.69 -10.52
CA PHE A 137 4.67 -10.66 -9.96
C PHE A 137 6.15 -10.87 -10.27
N ASN A 138 6.56 -12.04 -10.81
CA ASN A 138 7.97 -12.33 -11.13
C ASN A 138 8.41 -11.73 -12.47
N ASP A 139 7.47 -11.32 -13.33
CA ASP A 139 7.78 -10.75 -14.64
C ASP A 139 8.35 -9.32 -14.56
N GLY A 140 8.19 -8.66 -13.41
CA GLY A 140 8.68 -7.30 -13.13
C GLY A 140 7.92 -6.19 -13.86
N GLU A 141 6.90 -6.54 -14.66
CA GLU A 141 5.94 -5.59 -15.21
C GLU A 141 4.80 -5.30 -14.22
N PRO A 142 3.97 -4.27 -14.45
CA PRO A 142 2.79 -4.05 -13.63
C PRO A 142 1.84 -5.24 -13.68
N TYR A 143 1.39 -5.71 -12.52
CA TYR A 143 0.57 -6.91 -12.38
C TYR A 143 -0.62 -6.66 -11.46
N VAL A 144 -1.69 -7.42 -11.65
CA VAL A 144 -2.90 -7.34 -10.83
C VAL A 144 -2.72 -8.18 -9.58
N MET A 145 -2.88 -7.54 -8.43
CA MET A 145 -3.12 -8.22 -7.17
C MET A 145 -4.63 -8.38 -6.96
N TRP A 146 -5.04 -9.56 -6.49
CA TRP A 146 -6.42 -9.94 -6.21
C TRP A 146 -7.36 -9.88 -7.43
N GLN A 147 -6.88 -10.35 -8.58
CA GLN A 147 -7.64 -10.33 -9.83
C GLN A 147 -9.05 -10.93 -9.68
N GLY A 148 -10.06 -10.21 -10.18
CA GLY A 148 -11.47 -10.59 -10.08
C GLY A 148 -12.14 -10.28 -8.72
N ASN A 149 -11.41 -9.68 -7.78
CA ASN A 149 -11.93 -9.19 -6.51
C ASN A 149 -12.31 -7.68 -6.59
N GLU A 150 -13.20 -7.22 -5.71
CA GLU A 150 -13.58 -5.80 -5.59
C GLU A 150 -12.43 -4.90 -5.11
N TYR A 151 -11.41 -5.47 -4.45
CA TYR A 151 -10.19 -4.77 -4.05
C TYR A 151 -9.06 -4.93 -5.08
N ALA A 152 -9.31 -5.47 -6.27
CA ALA A 152 -8.26 -5.65 -7.28
C ALA A 152 -7.57 -4.31 -7.59
N HIS A 153 -6.25 -4.32 -7.60
CA HIS A 153 -5.43 -3.14 -7.88
C HIS A 153 -4.18 -3.57 -8.65
N LEU A 154 -3.61 -2.62 -9.39
CA LEU A 154 -2.37 -2.85 -10.13
C LEU A 154 -1.19 -2.51 -9.22
N MET A 155 -0.32 -3.49 -9.01
CA MET A 155 0.99 -3.31 -8.42
C MET A 155 1.95 -2.83 -9.51
N ILE A 156 2.58 -1.68 -9.30
CA ILE A 156 3.50 -1.08 -10.25
C ILE A 156 4.88 -1.03 -9.60
N PRO A 157 5.75 -2.02 -9.89
CA PRO A 157 7.13 -2.04 -9.42
C PRO A 157 7.87 -0.75 -9.78
N ILE A 158 8.66 -0.21 -8.85
CA ILE A 158 9.63 0.85 -9.13
C ILE A 158 11.05 0.39 -8.79
N GLU A 159 12.04 1.27 -8.92
CA GLU A 159 13.44 0.93 -8.65
C GLU A 159 13.62 0.32 -7.24
N GLY A 160 14.28 -0.83 -7.17
CA GLY A 160 14.50 -1.58 -5.93
C GLY A 160 13.41 -2.59 -5.56
N TYR A 161 12.43 -2.85 -6.43
CA TYR A 161 11.27 -3.72 -6.12
C TYR A 161 11.60 -5.19 -5.77
N PHE A 162 12.78 -5.69 -6.14
CA PHE A 162 13.24 -7.05 -5.81
C PHE A 162 14.55 -7.04 -5.01
N ASP A 163 14.92 -5.89 -4.45
CA ASP A 163 16.11 -5.80 -3.58
C ASP A 163 15.79 -6.42 -2.21
N ASP A 164 16.81 -6.76 -1.42
CA ASP A 164 16.60 -7.18 -0.02
C ASP A 164 16.35 -5.94 0.86
N TYR A 165 15.42 -6.01 1.84
CA TYR A 165 14.97 -4.88 2.68
C TYR A 165 15.45 -4.92 4.13
#